data_AF-A0A2V6M368-F1
#
_entry.id   AF-A0A2V6M368-F1
#
_cell.length_a   1.000
_cell.length_b   1.000
_cell.length_c   1.000
_cell.angle_alpha   90.00
_cell.angle_beta   90.00
_cell.angle_gamma   90.00
#
_symmetry.space_group_name_H-M   'P 1'
#
loop_
_entity.id
_entity.type
_entity.pdbx_description
1 polymer ?
#
loop_
_entity_poly.entity_id
_entity_poly.type
_entity_poly.pdbx_seq_one_letter_code
_entity_poly.pdbx_strand_id
1 'polypeptide(L)'
;PAQTTGGAITLRTGVVGITEACSGMRSLQAGIMFGLAMGEWFLLRPLRRIALLFIAIALALITNLIRTLALSLWAEWNGLDAVEKIHDLTGTLAVIVLVIAIWICALALRSRPRASAHFGFEKLGARLRAMATVIPTTLQRAAAAIPIAGIFGISIAQVVSAKIEARDQTQTAPFFSVREDPSQTQVRLPRDVWNELHPTSGEYIRTRDSRLGAGETFHFFWKPSPWNRFVLLHRPDICMPGVGWESSRPPESITIDFSGHQTQLYLFRFRRGDVEALELWGVWRNGDAVALDYQPDQVLGVAAAPPALHLEGKRRSATEVVACVVGGNRDHPPDADRAITILKSVFQYNSSRE
;
A
#
# COMPACT_ATOMS: atom_id res chain seq x y z
N PRO A 1 -18.79 -13.91 -21.92
CA PRO A 1 -18.68 -12.43 -21.84
C PRO A 1 -17.96 -12.07 -20.53
N ALA A 2 -16.82 -11.38 -20.64
CA ALA A 2 -16.10 -10.91 -19.46
C ALA A 2 -16.90 -9.78 -18.79
N GLN A 3 -17.22 -9.90 -17.51
CA GLN A 3 -17.90 -8.86 -16.75
C GLN A 3 -16.92 -8.24 -15.75
N THR A 4 -16.82 -6.91 -15.79
CA THR A 4 -16.00 -6.14 -14.85
C THR A 4 -16.82 -5.88 -13.59
N THR A 5 -16.38 -6.38 -12.45
CA THR A 5 -17.01 -6.10 -11.15
C THR A 5 -15.94 -5.63 -10.17
N GLY A 6 -15.85 -4.31 -10.01
CA GLY A 6 -14.88 -3.67 -9.11
C GLY A 6 -13.43 -4.00 -9.46
N GLY A 7 -12.72 -4.59 -8.49
CA GLY A 7 -11.30 -4.88 -8.52
C GLY A 7 -10.85 -6.12 -9.32
N ALA A 8 -11.72 -6.67 -10.17
CA ALA A 8 -11.45 -7.93 -10.85
C ALA A 8 -12.22 -8.07 -12.18
N ILE A 9 -11.68 -8.90 -13.08
CA ILE A 9 -12.33 -9.30 -14.33
C ILE A 9 -12.86 -10.72 -14.14
N THR A 10 -14.18 -10.88 -14.19
CA THR A 10 -14.82 -12.21 -14.13
C THR A 10 -14.85 -12.81 -15.53
N LEU A 11 -14.11 -13.90 -15.72
CA LEU A 11 -14.12 -14.73 -16.92
C LEU A 11 -15.06 -15.92 -16.71
N ARG A 12 -15.41 -16.63 -17.78
CA ARG A 12 -16.28 -17.83 -17.71
C ARG A 12 -15.65 -18.96 -16.86
N THR A 13 -14.33 -18.95 -16.70
CA THR A 13 -13.52 -19.94 -15.99
C THR A 13 -13.09 -19.48 -14.59
N GLY A 14 -13.41 -18.25 -14.19
CA GLY A 14 -13.17 -17.72 -12.83
C GLY A 14 -12.72 -16.25 -12.81
N VAL A 15 -12.21 -15.78 -11.67
CA VAL A 15 -11.98 -14.36 -11.38
C VAL A 15 -10.49 -14.01 -11.48
N VAL A 16 -10.13 -13.02 -12.29
CA VAL A 16 -8.76 -12.48 -12.40
C VAL A 16 -8.68 -11.14 -11.66
N GLY A 17 -7.92 -11.08 -10.57
CA GLY A 17 -7.79 -9.89 -9.73
C GLY A 17 -6.88 -8.80 -10.30
N ILE A 18 -7.14 -7.54 -9.90
CA ILE A 18 -6.33 -6.35 -10.24
C ILE A 18 -4.92 -6.35 -9.60
N THR A 19 -4.57 -7.35 -8.79
CA THR A 19 -3.21 -7.51 -8.23
C THR A 19 -2.11 -7.59 -9.31
N GLU A 20 -2.47 -7.94 -10.55
CA GLU A 20 -1.60 -7.85 -11.73
C GLU A 20 -1.18 -6.42 -12.10
N ALA A 21 -1.98 -5.40 -11.77
CA ALA A 21 -1.66 -4.00 -12.03
C ALA A 21 -0.46 -3.52 -11.19
N CYS A 22 -0.26 -4.09 -9.99
CA CYS A 22 0.89 -3.81 -9.13
C CYS A 22 2.21 -4.31 -9.74
N SER A 23 2.17 -5.39 -10.53
CA SER A 23 3.32 -5.87 -11.31
C SER A 23 3.70 -4.89 -12.44
N GLY A 24 2.71 -4.25 -13.06
CA GLY A 24 2.91 -3.25 -14.11
C GLY A 24 3.75 -2.04 -13.67
N MET A 25 3.53 -1.53 -12.45
CA MET A 25 4.31 -0.42 -11.91
C MET A 25 5.80 -0.77 -11.74
N ARG A 26 6.12 -2.00 -11.33
CA ARG A 26 7.52 -2.45 -11.20
C ARG A 26 8.23 -2.49 -12.55
N SER A 27 7.56 -2.96 -13.59
CA SER A 27 8.11 -2.98 -14.96
C SER A 27 8.33 -1.57 -15.53
N LEU A 28 7.42 -0.63 -15.24
CA LEU A 28 7.55 0.77 -15.65
C LEU A 28 8.74 1.45 -14.95
N GLN A 29 8.89 1.25 -13.63
CA GLN A 29 10.03 1.76 -12.87
C GLN A 29 11.35 1.20 -13.42
N ALA A 30 11.41 -0.10 -13.66
CA ALA A 30 12.58 -0.75 -14.25
C ALA A 30 12.91 -0.18 -15.64
N GLY A 31 11.90 0.02 -16.50
CA GLY A 31 12.07 0.64 -17.82
C GLY A 31 12.61 2.06 -17.76
N ILE A 32 12.11 2.90 -16.85
CA ILE A 32 12.59 4.28 -16.63
C ILE A 32 14.05 4.27 -16.17
N MET A 33 14.37 3.47 -15.14
CA MET A 33 15.73 3.38 -14.60
C MET A 33 16.72 2.90 -15.67
N PHE A 34 16.34 1.85 -16.42
CA PHE A 34 17.18 1.31 -17.47
C PHE A 34 17.32 2.26 -18.66
N GLY A 35 16.26 2.97 -19.06
CA GLY A 35 16.31 3.99 -20.11
C GLY A 35 17.23 5.16 -19.76
N LEU A 36 17.18 5.64 -18.51
CA LEU A 36 18.10 6.68 -18.02
C LEU A 36 19.55 6.19 -17.96
N ALA A 37 19.76 4.94 -17.53
CA ALA A 37 21.08 4.30 -17.46
C ALA A 37 21.68 4.09 -18.85
N MET A 38 20.91 3.55 -19.80
CA MET A 38 21.34 3.37 -21.19
C MET A 38 21.60 4.70 -21.88
N GLY A 39 20.81 5.75 -21.58
CA GLY A 39 21.06 7.09 -22.09
C GLY A 39 22.42 7.65 -21.69
N GLU A 40 22.87 7.35 -20.46
CA GLU A 40 24.20 7.72 -19.96
C GLU A 40 25.29 6.79 -20.51
N TRP A 41 25.05 5.47 -20.51
CA TRP A 41 25.98 4.44 -20.98
C TRP A 41 26.41 4.66 -22.44
N PHE A 42 25.48 5.10 -23.29
CA PHE A 42 25.74 5.44 -24.68
C PHE A 42 26.10 6.92 -24.91
N LEU A 43 26.28 7.71 -23.85
CA LEU A 43 26.62 9.14 -23.88
C LEU A 43 25.73 9.94 -24.84
N LEU A 44 24.42 9.70 -24.77
CA LEU A 44 23.46 10.33 -25.66
C LEU A 44 23.34 11.83 -25.37
N ARG A 45 23.14 12.64 -26.42
CA ARG A 45 22.85 14.08 -26.26
C ARG A 45 21.56 14.28 -25.44
N PRO A 46 21.40 15.40 -24.71
CA PRO A 46 20.25 15.61 -23.81
C PRO A 46 18.88 15.36 -24.47
N LEU A 47 18.67 15.82 -25.70
CA LEU A 47 17.42 15.60 -26.45
C LEU A 47 17.18 14.12 -26.77
N ARG A 48 18.23 13.36 -27.08
CA ARG A 48 18.13 11.92 -27.38
C ARG A 48 17.94 11.09 -26.12
N ARG A 49 18.49 11.55 -24.99
CA ARG A 49 18.24 10.96 -23.67
C ARG A 49 16.77 11.13 -23.26
N ILE A 50 16.21 12.31 -23.47
CA ILE A 50 14.78 12.57 -23.25
C ILE A 50 13.93 11.70 -24.19
N ALA A 51 14.29 11.59 -25.48
CA ALA A 51 13.60 10.71 -26.42
C ALA A 51 13.67 9.24 -25.99
N LEU A 52 14.83 8.74 -25.56
CA LEU A 52 15.00 7.37 -25.06
C LEU A 52 14.15 7.11 -23.82
N LEU A 53 14.03 8.08 -22.91
CA LEU A 53 13.16 7.98 -21.73
C LEU A 53 11.69 7.79 -22.13
N PHE A 54 11.19 8.61 -23.07
CA PHE A 54 9.81 8.46 -23.56
C PHE A 54 9.59 7.12 -24.29
N ILE A 55 10.57 6.67 -25.08
CA ILE A 55 10.54 5.36 -25.73
C ILE A 55 10.50 4.24 -24.67
N ALA A 56 11.31 4.31 -23.62
CA ALA A 56 11.34 3.34 -22.55
C ALA A 56 10.00 3.26 -21.79
N ILE A 57 9.36 4.40 -21.52
CA ILE A 57 8.02 4.47 -20.93
C ILE A 57 6.99 3.81 -21.87
N ALA A 58 6.99 4.16 -23.15
CA ALA A 58 6.06 3.61 -24.13
C ALA A 58 6.23 2.09 -24.28
N LEU A 59 7.47 1.61 -24.37
CA LEU A 59 7.78 0.18 -24.44
C LEU A 59 7.30 -0.55 -23.19
N ALA A 60 7.53 0.00 -21.99
CA ALA A 60 7.07 -0.60 -20.74
C ALA A 60 5.55 -0.77 -20.71
N LEU A 61 4.81 0.28 -21.11
CA LEU A 61 3.35 0.24 -21.21
C LEU A 61 2.86 -0.80 -22.22
N ILE A 62 3.47 -0.87 -23.41
CA ILE A 62 3.12 -1.83 -24.45
C ILE A 62 3.41 -3.27 -23.99
N THR A 63 4.58 -3.53 -23.41
CA THR A 63 4.93 -4.87 -22.89
C THR A 63 3.98 -5.31 -21.78
N ASN A 64 3.58 -4.38 -20.91
CA ASN A 64 2.63 -4.67 -19.85
C ASN A 64 1.24 -5.00 -20.42
N LEU A 65 0.77 -4.24 -21.42
CA LEU A 65 -0.49 -4.51 -22.11
C LEU A 65 -0.49 -5.89 -22.78
N ILE A 66 0.57 -6.22 -23.53
CA ILE A 66 0.71 -7.53 -24.19
C ILE A 66 0.71 -8.66 -23.15
N ARG A 67 1.45 -8.50 -22.04
CA ARG A 67 1.50 -9.47 -20.95
C ARG A 67 0.10 -9.71 -20.36
N THR A 68 -0.63 -8.65 -20.01
CA THR A 68 -1.97 -8.75 -19.44
C THR A 68 -2.93 -9.44 -20.40
N LEU A 69 -2.89 -9.10 -21.69
CA LEU A 69 -3.72 -9.76 -22.71
C LEU A 69 -3.36 -11.24 -22.87
N ALA A 70 -2.07 -11.57 -22.94
CA ALA A 70 -1.60 -12.95 -23.07
C ALA A 70 -2.02 -13.82 -21.87
N LEU A 71 -1.86 -13.30 -20.64
CA LEU A 71 -2.32 -13.98 -19.42
C LEU A 71 -3.85 -14.17 -19.40
N SER A 72 -4.60 -13.14 -19.84
CA SER A 72 -6.07 -13.21 -19.89
C SER A 72 -6.57 -14.23 -20.91
N LEU A 73 -5.96 -14.30 -22.09
CA LEU A 73 -6.28 -15.29 -23.12
C LEU A 73 -5.86 -16.70 -22.70
N TRP A 74 -4.69 -16.83 -22.06
CA TRP A 74 -4.21 -18.11 -21.57
C TRP A 74 -5.13 -18.68 -20.47
N ALA A 75 -5.60 -17.81 -19.58
CA ALA A 75 -6.58 -18.15 -18.55
C ALA A 75 -7.92 -18.63 -19.12
N GLU A 76 -8.34 -18.07 -20.27
CA GLU A 76 -9.54 -18.51 -20.97
C GLU A 76 -9.40 -19.95 -21.48
N TRP A 77 -8.27 -20.29 -22.11
CA TRP A 77 -8.10 -21.57 -22.79
C TRP A 77 -7.68 -22.72 -21.86
N ASN A 78 -6.93 -22.44 -20.79
CA ASN A 78 -6.32 -23.49 -19.95
C ASN A 78 -6.80 -23.49 -18.49
N GLY A 79 -7.69 -22.57 -18.11
CA GLY A 79 -8.16 -22.42 -16.72
C GLY A 79 -7.15 -21.73 -15.80
N LEU A 80 -7.61 -21.34 -14.61
CA LEU A 80 -6.84 -20.48 -13.69
C LEU A 80 -5.65 -21.19 -13.01
N ASP A 81 -5.76 -22.48 -12.72
CA ASP A 81 -4.69 -23.26 -12.07
C ASP A 81 -3.41 -23.36 -12.93
N ALA A 82 -3.54 -23.19 -14.26
CA ALA A 82 -2.42 -23.17 -15.19
C ALA A 82 -1.74 -21.78 -15.29
N VAL A 83 -2.46 -20.71 -14.92
CA VAL A 83 -1.97 -19.32 -15.00
C VAL A 83 -0.93 -19.06 -13.93
N GLU A 84 -1.13 -19.58 -12.71
CA GLU A 84 -0.22 -19.40 -11.59
C GLU A 84 1.20 -19.92 -11.91
N LYS A 85 1.31 -21.02 -12.67
CA LYS A 85 2.61 -21.59 -13.11
C LYS A 85 3.33 -20.77 -14.18
N ILE A 86 2.60 -20.05 -15.02
CA ILE A 86 3.14 -19.30 -16.17
C ILE A 86 3.33 -17.81 -15.84
N HIS A 87 2.68 -17.34 -14.78
CA HIS A 87 2.72 -15.95 -14.34
C HIS A 87 4.15 -15.43 -14.11
N ASP A 88 4.96 -16.14 -13.32
CA ASP A 88 6.34 -15.74 -13.01
C ASP A 88 7.23 -15.71 -14.25
N LEU A 89 7.13 -16.76 -15.08
CA LEU A 89 7.89 -16.87 -16.32
C LEU A 89 7.55 -15.74 -17.30
N THR A 90 6.26 -15.43 -17.43
CA THR A 90 5.77 -14.36 -18.31
C THR A 90 6.23 -12.99 -17.82
N GLY A 91 6.25 -12.78 -16.50
CA GLY A 91 6.79 -11.57 -15.88
C GLY A 91 8.28 -11.37 -16.18
N THR A 92 9.10 -12.41 -15.97
CA THR A 92 10.54 -12.35 -16.26
C THR A 92 10.83 -12.12 -17.74
N LEU A 93 10.13 -12.83 -18.64
CA LEU A 93 10.29 -12.66 -20.08
C LEU A 93 9.94 -11.24 -20.54
N ALA A 94 8.85 -10.67 -20.01
CA ALA A 94 8.45 -9.31 -20.35
C ALA A 94 9.53 -8.27 -19.99
N VAL A 95 10.16 -8.41 -18.81
CA VAL A 95 11.26 -7.52 -18.38
C VAL A 95 12.49 -7.69 -19.25
N ILE A 96 12.87 -8.93 -19.59
CA ILE A 96 14.02 -9.21 -20.48
C ILE A 96 13.80 -8.56 -21.85
N VAL A 97 12.62 -8.73 -22.43
CA VAL A 97 12.25 -8.13 -23.73
C VAL A 97 12.30 -6.61 -23.65
N LEU A 98 11.77 -6.01 -22.58
CA LEU A 98 11.81 -4.57 -22.36
C LEU A 98 13.25 -4.02 -22.30
N VAL A 99 14.12 -4.67 -21.53
CA VAL A 99 15.54 -4.31 -21.39
C VAL A 99 16.26 -4.37 -22.74
N ILE A 100 16.08 -5.47 -23.48
CA ILE A 100 16.69 -5.64 -24.81
C ILE A 100 16.17 -4.58 -25.79
N ALA A 101 14.86 -4.30 -25.80
CA ALA A 101 14.27 -3.29 -26.67
C ALA A 101 14.83 -1.89 -26.38
N ILE A 102 14.91 -1.49 -25.11
CA ILE A 102 15.51 -0.20 -24.71
C ILE A 102 16.97 -0.13 -25.14
N TRP A 103 17.74 -1.22 -24.97
CA TRP A 103 19.14 -1.28 -25.38
C TRP A 103 19.30 -1.10 -26.90
N ILE A 104 18.47 -1.77 -27.71
CA ILE A 104 18.46 -1.61 -29.17
C ILE A 104 18.12 -0.17 -29.56
N CYS A 105 17.10 0.43 -28.93
CA CYS A 105 16.73 1.83 -29.17
C CYS A 105 17.88 2.78 -28.81
N ALA A 106 18.55 2.56 -27.67
CA ALA A 106 19.69 3.36 -27.25
C ALA A 106 20.87 3.24 -28.24
N LEU A 107 21.12 2.04 -28.75
CA LEU A 107 22.12 1.79 -29.79
C LEU A 107 21.78 2.52 -31.09
N ALA A 108 20.51 2.51 -31.52
CA ALA A 108 20.04 3.24 -32.71
C ALA A 108 20.13 4.76 -32.54
N LEU A 109 19.91 5.27 -31.32
CA LEU A 109 20.01 6.68 -30.96
C LEU A 109 21.47 7.17 -30.79
N ARG A 110 22.46 6.25 -30.76
CA ARG A 110 23.87 6.58 -30.64
C ARG A 110 24.33 7.44 -31.82
N SER A 111 24.79 8.65 -31.54
CA SER A 111 25.43 9.52 -32.54
C SER A 111 26.88 9.08 -32.76
N ARG A 112 27.36 9.09 -34.02
CA ARG A 112 28.81 9.12 -34.28
C ARG A 112 29.42 10.38 -33.64
N PRO A 113 30.62 10.30 -33.05
CA PRO A 113 31.18 11.41 -32.29
C PRO A 113 31.42 12.60 -33.23
N ARG A 114 30.68 13.68 -33.01
CA ARG A 114 31.07 15.01 -33.47
C ARG A 114 31.23 15.85 -32.21
N ALA A 115 32.44 16.35 -32.01
CA ALA A 115 32.91 17.04 -30.81
C ALA A 115 31.77 17.79 -30.11
N SER A 116 31.41 17.30 -28.92
CA SER A 116 30.40 17.89 -28.07
C SER A 116 30.83 19.31 -27.71
N ALA A 117 30.05 20.31 -28.15
CA ALA A 117 30.13 21.65 -27.59
C ALA A 117 29.93 21.53 -26.07
N HIS A 118 30.99 21.83 -25.32
CA HIS A 118 31.03 21.82 -23.88
C HIS A 118 29.89 22.72 -23.36
N PHE A 119 28.94 22.17 -22.60
CA PHE A 119 28.01 22.98 -21.81
C PHE A 119 28.81 23.60 -20.66
N GLY A 120 29.49 24.71 -20.94
CA GLY A 120 30.28 25.43 -19.96
C GLY A 120 29.37 26.23 -19.04
N PHE A 121 29.29 25.82 -17.76
CA PHE A 121 28.68 26.61 -16.68
C PHE A 121 29.26 28.04 -16.59
N GLU A 122 30.46 28.25 -17.12
CA GLU A 122 31.08 29.58 -17.24
C GLU A 122 30.25 30.56 -18.07
N LYS A 123 29.63 30.12 -19.17
CA LYS A 123 28.78 30.99 -20.01
C LYS A 123 27.46 31.35 -19.33
N LEU A 124 26.94 30.46 -18.48
CA LEU A 124 25.73 30.71 -17.70
C LEU A 124 26.00 31.72 -16.57
N GLY A 125 27.12 31.55 -15.85
CA GLY A 125 27.56 32.49 -14.81
C GLY A 125 27.86 33.88 -15.35
N ALA A 126 28.49 33.99 -16.52
CA ALA A 126 28.77 35.27 -17.18
C ALA A 126 27.47 35.99 -17.61
N ARG A 127 26.49 35.26 -18.15
CA ARG A 127 25.18 35.82 -18.51
C ARG A 127 24.37 36.28 -17.29
N LEU A 128 24.39 35.52 -16.20
CA LEU A 128 23.72 35.89 -14.95
C LEU A 128 24.32 37.15 -14.32
N ARG A 129 25.66 37.29 -14.32
CA ARG A 129 26.34 38.51 -13.84
C ARG A 129 26.04 39.73 -14.70
N ALA A 130 26.00 39.57 -16.03
CA ALA A 130 25.66 40.66 -16.94
C ALA A 130 24.19 41.11 -16.81
N MET A 131 23.27 40.20 -16.45
CA MET A 131 21.89 40.57 -16.13
C MET A 131 21.78 41.27 -14.77
N ALA A 132 22.58 40.88 -13.78
CA ALA A 132 22.57 41.51 -12.45
C ALA A 132 22.99 43.00 -12.48
N THR A 133 23.87 43.41 -13.41
CA THR A 133 24.34 44.80 -13.55
C THR A 133 23.33 45.75 -14.20
N VAL A 134 22.26 45.23 -14.81
CA VAL A 134 21.22 46.03 -15.49
C VAL A 134 20.02 46.31 -14.58
N ILE A 135 19.95 45.64 -13.43
CA ILE A 135 18.79 45.72 -12.53
C ILE A 135 18.99 46.85 -11.51
N PRO A 136 18.06 47.82 -11.35
CA PRO A 136 18.17 48.90 -10.39
C PRO A 136 18.31 48.39 -8.95
N THR A 137 19.12 49.08 -8.13
CA THR A 137 19.53 48.65 -6.77
C THR A 137 18.36 48.40 -5.81
N THR A 138 17.21 49.04 -6.03
CA THR A 138 15.95 48.80 -5.32
C THR A 138 15.35 47.42 -5.64
N LEU A 139 15.38 47.01 -6.90
CA LEU A 139 14.93 45.69 -7.35
C LEU A 139 15.92 44.59 -6.95
N GLN A 140 17.23 44.89 -6.84
CA GLN A 140 18.23 43.97 -6.28
C GLN A 140 18.00 43.69 -4.79
N ARG A 141 17.63 44.70 -4.00
CA ARG A 141 17.27 44.53 -2.58
C ARG A 141 15.98 43.71 -2.41
N ALA A 142 14.97 43.97 -3.26
CA ALA A 142 13.75 43.15 -3.29
C ALA A 142 14.04 41.70 -3.74
N ALA A 143 14.91 41.50 -4.73
CA ALA A 143 15.32 40.19 -5.20
C ALA A 143 16.16 39.43 -4.16
N ALA A 144 16.94 40.11 -3.33
CA ALA A 144 17.66 39.53 -2.20
C ALA A 144 16.76 39.17 -1.02
N ALA A 145 15.59 39.81 -0.88
CA ALA A 145 14.59 39.46 0.12
C ALA A 145 13.91 38.11 -0.18
N ILE A 146 13.82 37.70 -1.45
CA ILE A 146 13.20 36.43 -1.87
C ILE A 146 13.95 35.20 -1.33
N PRO A 147 15.29 35.03 -1.49
CA PRO A 147 16.01 33.89 -0.93
C PRO A 147 16.02 33.93 0.60
N ILE A 148 16.05 35.12 1.22
CA ILE A 148 15.97 35.27 2.68
C ILE A 148 14.60 34.81 3.19
N ALA A 149 13.52 35.25 2.56
CA ALA A 149 12.17 34.80 2.86
C ALA A 149 12.00 33.30 2.59
N GLY A 150 12.64 32.76 1.54
CA GLY A 150 12.69 31.33 1.24
C GLY A 150 13.37 30.52 2.34
N ILE A 151 14.55 30.96 2.80
CA ILE A 151 15.29 30.32 3.91
C ILE A 151 14.48 30.39 5.21
N PHE A 152 13.87 31.55 5.49
CA PHE A 152 13.03 31.73 6.68
C PHE A 152 11.78 30.85 6.63
N GLY A 153 11.12 30.77 5.47
CA GLY A 153 9.99 29.89 5.23
C GLY A 153 10.34 28.41 5.40
N ILE A 154 11.49 27.97 4.85
CA ILE A 154 12.00 26.60 5.05
C ILE A 154 12.29 26.35 6.52
N SER A 155 12.93 27.29 7.21
CA SER A 155 13.26 27.18 8.64
C SER A 155 12.00 27.05 9.50
N ILE A 156 10.98 27.89 9.27
CA ILE A 156 9.68 27.77 9.94
C ILE A 156 9.05 26.42 9.65
N ALA A 157 9.02 25.99 8.39
CA ALA A 157 8.45 24.70 8.00
C ALA A 157 9.16 23.52 8.71
N GLN A 158 10.49 23.56 8.83
CA GLN A 158 11.27 22.55 9.55
C GLN A 158 10.97 22.57 11.05
N VAL A 159 10.88 23.74 11.69
CA VAL A 159 10.56 23.86 13.13
C VAL A 159 9.14 23.39 13.42
N VAL A 160 8.17 23.78 12.59
CA VAL A 160 6.78 23.32 12.70
C VAL A 160 6.73 21.80 12.49
N SER A 161 7.38 21.27 11.45
CA SER A 161 7.46 19.82 11.21
C SER A 161 8.08 19.09 12.39
N ALA A 162 9.17 19.60 12.98
CA ALA A 162 9.83 18.98 14.12
C ALA A 162 8.95 19.01 15.38
N LYS A 163 8.21 20.11 15.62
CA LYS A 163 7.26 20.21 16.73
C LYS A 163 6.07 19.28 16.57
N ILE A 164 5.60 19.07 15.34
CA ILE A 164 4.53 18.10 15.04
C ILE A 164 5.07 16.68 15.23
N GLU A 165 6.26 16.36 14.69
CA GLU A 165 6.89 15.04 14.82
C GLU A 165 7.23 14.69 16.29
N ALA A 166 7.59 15.69 17.11
CA ALA A 166 7.80 15.50 18.55
C ALA A 166 6.51 15.32 19.37
N ARG A 167 5.36 15.77 18.84
CA ARG A 167 4.04 15.51 19.44
C ARG A 167 3.45 14.19 18.99
N ASP A 168 3.85 13.68 17.83
CA ASP A 168 3.42 12.39 17.31
C ASP A 168 4.03 11.27 18.17
N GLN A 169 3.24 10.72 19.10
CA GLN A 169 3.61 9.53 19.85
C GLN A 169 3.47 8.31 18.93
N THR A 170 4.47 8.08 18.07
CA THR A 170 4.47 6.88 17.22
C THR A 170 4.67 5.63 18.06
N GLN A 171 3.64 4.80 18.12
CA GLN A 171 3.70 3.47 18.72
C GLN A 171 4.83 2.66 18.07
N THR A 172 5.74 2.08 18.87
CA THR A 172 6.88 1.29 18.36
C THR A 172 6.75 -0.20 18.64
N ALA A 173 5.84 -0.57 19.55
CA ALA A 173 5.52 -1.93 19.96
C ALA A 173 3.98 -2.13 19.98
N PRO A 174 3.49 -3.36 19.79
CA PRO A 174 2.06 -3.64 19.86
C PRO A 174 1.50 -3.38 21.26
N PHE A 175 0.33 -2.76 21.33
CA PHE A 175 -0.40 -2.59 22.59
C PHE A 175 -1.24 -3.81 22.93
N PHE A 176 -1.68 -4.58 21.93
CA PHE A 176 -2.30 -5.86 22.16
C PHE A 176 -1.23 -6.96 22.28
N SER A 177 -1.45 -7.87 23.22
CA SER A 177 -0.65 -9.08 23.36
C SER A 177 -1.56 -10.25 23.71
N VAL A 178 -1.15 -11.45 23.33
CA VAL A 178 -1.89 -12.67 23.65
C VAL A 178 -1.69 -13.05 25.12
N ARG A 179 -2.79 -13.42 25.76
CA ARG A 179 -2.83 -14.06 27.08
C ARG A 179 -2.63 -15.55 26.89
N GLU A 180 -1.62 -16.11 27.52
CA GLU A 180 -1.43 -17.57 27.52
C GLU A 180 -2.54 -18.25 28.30
N ASP A 181 -3.27 -19.16 27.65
CA ASP A 181 -4.31 -19.99 28.27
C ASP A 181 -4.28 -21.42 27.69
N PRO A 182 -4.47 -22.48 28.49
CA PRO A 182 -4.46 -23.86 28.02
C PRO A 182 -5.54 -24.21 26.97
N SER A 183 -6.64 -23.44 26.91
CA SER A 183 -7.72 -23.62 25.92
C SER A 183 -7.39 -23.05 24.53
N GLN A 184 -6.24 -22.39 24.41
CA GLN A 184 -5.77 -21.75 23.19
C GLN A 184 -4.68 -22.58 22.53
N THR A 185 -4.75 -22.67 21.21
CA THR A 185 -3.68 -23.25 20.39
C THR A 185 -3.11 -22.16 19.50
N GLN A 186 -1.84 -21.81 19.71
CA GLN A 186 -1.14 -20.92 18.79
C GLN A 186 -0.88 -21.67 17.49
N VAL A 187 -1.41 -21.15 16.39
CA VAL A 187 -1.25 -21.71 15.05
C VAL A 187 -0.15 -20.92 14.35
N ARG A 188 0.76 -21.63 13.68
CA ARG A 188 1.78 -20.98 12.86
C ARG A 188 1.10 -20.26 11.69
N LEU A 189 1.36 -18.96 11.54
CA LEU A 189 0.85 -18.20 10.40
C LEU A 189 1.34 -18.83 9.08
N PRO A 190 0.44 -19.05 8.12
CA PRO A 190 0.81 -19.45 6.77
C PRO A 190 1.80 -18.45 6.12
N ARG A 191 2.76 -18.96 5.35
CA ARG A 191 3.85 -18.15 4.77
C ARG A 191 3.35 -17.19 3.70
N ASP A 192 2.37 -17.63 2.92
CA ASP A 192 1.62 -16.85 1.95
C ASP A 192 0.97 -15.62 2.60
N VAL A 193 0.26 -15.78 3.72
CA VAL A 193 -0.34 -14.66 4.46
C VAL A 193 0.72 -13.68 4.96
N TRP A 194 1.83 -14.19 5.51
CA TRP A 194 2.95 -13.35 5.95
C TRP A 194 3.60 -12.58 4.80
N ASN A 195 3.79 -13.24 3.66
CA ASN A 195 4.40 -12.67 2.47
C ASN A 195 3.47 -11.72 1.71
N GLU A 196 2.16 -11.78 1.91
CA GLU A 196 1.24 -10.81 1.33
C GLU A 196 1.17 -9.56 2.22
N LEU A 197 0.89 -9.77 3.52
CA LEU A 197 0.62 -8.69 4.47
C LEU A 197 1.89 -7.98 5.00
N HIS A 198 3.05 -8.65 4.95
CA HIS A 198 4.33 -8.15 5.46
C HIS A 198 4.26 -7.49 6.85
N PRO A 199 3.61 -8.12 7.86
CA PRO A 199 3.56 -7.56 9.21
C PRO A 199 4.96 -7.54 9.86
N THR A 200 5.15 -6.65 10.83
CA THR A 200 6.35 -6.69 11.68
C THR A 200 6.25 -7.84 12.69
N SER A 201 5.05 -8.06 13.23
CA SER A 201 4.72 -9.23 14.06
C SER A 201 3.28 -9.66 13.79
N GLY A 202 3.01 -10.94 13.94
CA GLY A 202 1.67 -11.49 13.74
C GLY A 202 1.46 -12.76 14.54
N GLU A 203 0.27 -12.91 15.09
CA GLU A 203 -0.14 -14.03 15.92
C GLU A 203 -1.49 -14.57 15.43
N TYR A 204 -1.62 -15.89 15.39
CA TYR A 204 -2.84 -16.58 15.00
C TYR A 204 -3.14 -17.61 16.08
N ILE A 205 -4.29 -17.46 16.71
CA ILE A 205 -4.71 -18.25 17.85
C ILE A 205 -6.05 -18.90 17.51
N ARG A 206 -6.11 -20.20 17.73
CA ARG A 206 -7.37 -20.95 17.64
C ARG A 206 -7.82 -21.30 19.04
N THR A 207 -9.01 -20.83 19.39
CA THR A 207 -9.63 -21.15 20.67
C THR A 207 -10.64 -22.27 20.47
N ARG A 208 -10.56 -23.32 21.29
CA ARG A 208 -11.57 -24.38 21.39
C ARG A 208 -11.86 -24.63 22.85
N ASP A 209 -12.97 -24.10 23.32
CA ASP A 209 -13.41 -24.24 24.70
C ASP A 209 -14.83 -24.81 24.75
N SER A 210 -15.11 -25.69 25.73
CA SER A 210 -16.43 -26.29 25.93
C SER A 210 -17.54 -25.28 26.27
N ARG A 211 -17.19 -24.14 26.89
CA ARG A 211 -18.06 -23.03 27.28
C ARG A 211 -18.07 -21.90 26.25
N LEU A 212 -16.90 -21.53 25.71
CA LEU A 212 -16.78 -20.42 24.75
C LEU A 212 -16.93 -20.87 23.29
N GLY A 213 -16.94 -22.17 23.02
CA GLY A 213 -16.98 -22.76 21.69
C GLY A 213 -15.67 -22.59 20.91
N ALA A 214 -15.76 -22.67 19.59
CA ALA A 214 -14.63 -22.47 18.67
C ALA A 214 -14.60 -21.04 18.12
N GLY A 215 -13.39 -20.48 17.99
CA GLY A 215 -13.13 -19.20 17.34
C GLY A 215 -11.69 -19.09 16.89
N GLU A 216 -11.44 -18.21 15.93
CA GLU A 216 -10.11 -17.95 15.37
C GLU A 216 -9.78 -16.47 15.51
N THR A 217 -8.67 -16.15 16.17
CA THR A 217 -8.26 -14.78 16.42
C THR A 217 -6.91 -14.49 15.81
N PHE A 218 -6.78 -13.29 15.27
CA PHE A 218 -5.59 -12.81 14.58
C PHE A 218 -5.17 -11.48 15.18
N HIS A 219 -3.87 -11.32 15.33
CA HIS A 219 -3.27 -10.03 15.69
C HIS A 219 -2.11 -9.77 14.74
N PHE A 220 -2.06 -8.56 14.20
CA PHE A 220 -1.00 -8.12 13.32
C PHE A 220 -0.55 -6.72 13.71
N PHE A 221 0.76 -6.51 13.70
CA PHE A 221 1.35 -5.22 14.01
C PHE A 221 2.40 -4.84 12.97
N TRP A 222 2.35 -3.59 12.54
CA TRP A 222 3.30 -2.96 11.63
C TRP A 222 3.94 -1.76 12.32
N LYS A 223 5.27 -1.77 12.42
CA LYS A 223 6.04 -0.61 12.90
C LYS A 223 5.80 0.62 12.02
N PRO A 224 6.00 1.84 12.56
CA PRO A 224 5.91 3.11 11.85
C PRO A 224 6.50 3.10 10.45
N SER A 225 5.65 3.17 9.41
CA SER A 225 6.09 3.14 8.01
C SER A 225 5.10 3.90 7.10
N PRO A 226 5.59 4.62 6.07
CA PRO A 226 4.73 5.23 5.07
C PRO A 226 3.84 4.23 4.31
N TRP A 227 4.22 2.96 4.29
CA TRP A 227 3.50 1.89 3.61
C TRP A 227 2.27 1.38 4.38
N ASN A 228 2.17 1.68 5.69
CA ASN A 228 1.08 1.18 6.53
C ASN A 228 -0.30 1.74 6.13
N ARG A 229 -0.35 2.78 5.29
CA ARG A 229 -1.59 3.29 4.69
C ARG A 229 -2.36 2.21 3.91
N PHE A 230 -1.66 1.21 3.37
CA PHE A 230 -2.24 0.15 2.54
C PHE A 230 -2.83 -1.01 3.36
N VAL A 231 -2.51 -1.12 4.66
CA VAL A 231 -3.08 -2.16 5.54
C VAL A 231 -4.61 -2.07 5.55
N LEU A 232 -5.16 -0.86 5.49
CA LEU A 232 -6.61 -0.60 5.46
C LEU A 232 -7.29 -0.95 4.13
N LEU A 233 -6.55 -1.36 3.09
CA LEU A 233 -7.15 -1.95 1.89
C LEU A 233 -7.56 -3.42 2.11
N HIS A 234 -7.04 -4.07 3.15
CA HIS A 234 -7.37 -5.45 3.52
C HIS A 234 -8.49 -5.50 4.59
N ARG A 235 -9.58 -4.77 4.36
CA ARG A 235 -10.75 -4.84 5.23
C ARG A 235 -11.60 -6.08 4.91
N PRO A 236 -12.27 -6.68 5.92
CA PRO A 236 -13.11 -7.85 5.71
C PRO A 236 -14.18 -7.67 4.63
N ASP A 237 -14.82 -6.50 4.57
CA ASP A 237 -15.86 -6.19 3.58
C ASP A 237 -15.35 -6.07 2.13
N ILE A 238 -14.04 -5.89 1.94
CA ILE A 238 -13.41 -5.86 0.62
C ILE A 238 -12.96 -7.28 0.22
N CYS A 239 -12.30 -8.00 1.12
CA CYS A 239 -11.65 -9.27 0.81
C CYS A 239 -12.59 -10.48 0.87
N MET A 240 -13.51 -10.53 1.84
CA MET A 240 -14.40 -11.69 2.03
C MET A 240 -15.33 -11.93 0.83
N PRO A 241 -15.91 -10.89 0.19
CA PRO A 241 -16.65 -11.08 -1.06
C PRO A 241 -15.82 -11.62 -2.21
N GLY A 242 -14.53 -11.27 -2.27
CA GLY A 242 -13.60 -11.76 -3.30
C GLY A 242 -13.39 -13.28 -3.27
N VAL A 243 -13.59 -13.92 -2.12
CA VAL A 243 -13.49 -15.39 -1.95
C VAL A 243 -14.86 -16.08 -1.78
N GLY A 244 -15.94 -15.38 -2.15
CA GLY A 244 -17.29 -15.95 -2.26
C GLY A 244 -18.16 -15.84 -1.01
N TRP A 245 -17.86 -14.95 -0.06
CA TRP A 245 -18.76 -14.65 1.05
C TRP A 245 -19.70 -13.47 0.73
N GLU A 246 -20.96 -13.58 1.13
CA GLU A 246 -21.94 -12.51 0.99
C GLU A 246 -22.06 -11.73 2.30
N SER A 247 -21.90 -10.40 2.25
CA SER A 247 -22.19 -9.55 3.39
C SER A 247 -23.69 -9.56 3.68
N SER A 248 -24.06 -9.96 4.90
CA SER A 248 -25.47 -10.09 5.28
C SER A 248 -26.08 -8.76 5.73
N ARG A 249 -25.26 -7.86 6.29
CA ARG A 249 -25.64 -6.53 6.79
C ARG A 249 -24.46 -5.56 6.71
N PRO A 250 -24.72 -4.24 6.68
CA PRO A 250 -23.67 -3.24 6.86
C PRO A 250 -22.91 -3.47 8.17
N PRO A 251 -21.60 -3.16 8.19
CA PRO A 251 -20.79 -3.30 9.39
C PRO A 251 -21.30 -2.42 10.52
N GLU A 252 -21.38 -3.01 11.71
CA GLU A 252 -21.87 -2.37 12.93
C GLU A 252 -20.68 -2.00 13.82
N SER A 253 -20.65 -0.78 14.35
CA SER A 253 -19.61 -0.39 15.28
C SER A 253 -19.96 -0.83 16.70
N ILE A 254 -18.98 -1.38 17.41
CA ILE A 254 -19.12 -1.84 18.78
C ILE A 254 -17.96 -1.33 19.62
N THR A 255 -18.26 -0.86 20.82
CA THR A 255 -17.23 -0.48 21.79
C THR A 255 -16.96 -1.64 22.73
N ILE A 256 -15.71 -2.06 22.82
CA ILE A 256 -15.27 -3.14 23.69
C ILE A 256 -14.31 -2.59 24.74
N ASP A 257 -14.52 -3.00 25.99
CA ASP A 257 -13.62 -2.70 27.11
C ASP A 257 -12.54 -3.77 27.26
N PHE A 258 -11.29 -3.38 27.05
CA PHE A 258 -10.12 -4.19 27.37
C PHE A 258 -9.49 -3.68 28.67
N SER A 259 -9.93 -4.22 29.81
CA SER A 259 -9.34 -3.95 31.13
C SER A 259 -9.27 -2.46 31.51
N GLY A 260 -10.33 -1.69 31.20
CA GLY A 260 -10.43 -0.26 31.49
C GLY A 260 -10.13 0.65 30.30
N HIS A 261 -9.71 0.08 29.16
CA HIS A 261 -9.53 0.79 27.91
C HIS A 261 -10.69 0.50 26.95
N GLN A 262 -11.58 1.47 26.79
CA GLN A 262 -12.68 1.42 25.83
C GLN A 262 -12.16 1.69 24.44
N THR A 263 -12.44 0.79 23.50
CA THR A 263 -12.01 0.97 22.11
C THR A 263 -13.02 0.45 21.11
N GLN A 264 -13.00 1.00 19.90
CA GLN A 264 -13.97 0.70 18.86
C GLN A 264 -13.48 -0.43 17.95
N LEU A 265 -14.37 -1.40 17.72
CA LEU A 265 -14.22 -2.45 16.73
C LEU A 265 -15.44 -2.45 15.82
N TYR A 266 -15.34 -3.17 14.71
CA TYR A 266 -16.41 -3.34 13.74
C TYR A 266 -16.81 -4.79 13.63
N LEU A 267 -18.12 -5.00 13.59
CA LEU A 267 -18.75 -6.29 13.47
C LEU A 267 -19.19 -6.50 12.01
N PHE A 268 -18.61 -7.50 11.37
CA PHE A 268 -18.97 -7.95 10.04
C PHE A 268 -19.72 -9.27 10.12
N ARG A 269 -20.76 -9.41 9.29
CA ARG A 269 -21.56 -10.64 9.19
C ARG A 269 -21.54 -11.14 7.75
N PHE A 270 -21.08 -12.35 7.56
CA PHE A 270 -20.89 -12.99 6.27
C PHE A 270 -21.67 -14.29 6.18
N ARG A 271 -22.15 -14.63 4.98
CA ARG A 271 -22.84 -15.88 4.70
C ARG A 271 -22.28 -16.52 3.43
N ARG A 272 -22.14 -17.83 3.42
CA ARG A 272 -21.77 -18.61 2.24
C ARG A 272 -22.51 -19.95 2.25
N GLY A 273 -23.55 -20.07 1.44
CA GLY A 273 -24.49 -21.18 1.52
C GLY A 273 -25.21 -21.20 2.87
N ASP A 274 -25.11 -22.31 3.59
CA ASP A 274 -25.68 -22.51 4.93
C ASP A 274 -24.71 -22.18 6.09
N VAL A 275 -23.49 -21.76 5.77
CA VAL A 275 -22.48 -21.34 6.75
C VAL A 275 -22.58 -19.84 6.95
N GLU A 276 -22.63 -19.43 8.21
CA GLU A 276 -22.55 -18.03 8.62
C GLU A 276 -21.26 -17.79 9.38
N ALA A 277 -20.67 -16.61 9.19
CA ALA A 277 -19.47 -16.19 9.89
C ALA A 277 -19.66 -14.76 10.42
N LEU A 278 -19.18 -14.55 11.63
CA LEU A 278 -19.15 -13.25 12.27
C LEU A 278 -17.70 -12.91 12.56
N GLU A 279 -17.28 -11.74 12.12
CA GLU A 279 -15.92 -11.25 12.29
C GLU A 279 -15.95 -9.92 13.04
N LEU A 280 -15.35 -9.91 14.22
CA LEU A 280 -14.94 -8.69 14.90
C LEU A 280 -13.61 -8.26 14.33
N TRP A 281 -13.50 -7.01 13.93
CA TRP A 281 -12.28 -6.46 13.35
C TRP A 281 -12.04 -5.06 13.89
N GLY A 282 -10.88 -4.88 14.51
CA GLY A 282 -10.41 -3.62 15.06
C GLY A 282 -9.10 -3.21 14.40
N VAL A 283 -8.93 -1.92 14.20
CA VAL A 283 -7.69 -1.36 13.67
C VAL A 283 -7.35 -0.06 14.38
N TRP A 284 -6.07 0.07 14.71
CA TRP A 284 -5.53 1.23 15.41
C TRP A 284 -4.33 1.78 14.67
N ARG A 285 -4.18 3.11 14.72
CA ARG A 285 -2.99 3.83 14.27
C ARG A 285 -2.41 4.57 15.45
N ASN A 286 -1.20 4.18 15.86
CA ASN A 286 -0.56 4.71 17.07
C ASN A 286 -1.44 4.59 18.32
N GLY A 287 -2.24 3.52 18.44
CA GLY A 287 -3.20 3.33 19.53
C GLY A 287 -4.59 3.96 19.34
N ASP A 288 -4.74 4.91 18.41
CA ASP A 288 -6.04 5.52 18.12
C ASP A 288 -6.86 4.65 17.16
N ALA A 289 -8.11 4.37 17.53
CA ALA A 289 -9.01 3.57 16.71
C ALA A 289 -9.30 4.27 15.38
N VAL A 290 -9.17 3.54 14.27
CA VAL A 290 -9.45 4.09 12.94
C VAL A 290 -10.91 3.86 12.59
N ALA A 291 -11.61 4.93 12.19
CA ALA A 291 -12.99 4.86 11.77
C ALA A 291 -13.18 4.11 10.44
N LEU A 292 -14.30 3.40 10.29
CA LEU A 292 -14.61 2.60 9.10
C LEU A 292 -15.05 3.44 7.89
N ASP A 293 -15.32 4.72 8.08
CA ASP A 293 -15.53 5.69 6.99
C ASP A 293 -14.23 6.03 6.23
N TYR A 294 -13.11 5.42 6.64
CA TYR A 294 -11.85 5.47 5.93
C TYR A 294 -11.98 4.86 4.53
N GLN A 295 -12.20 5.73 3.54
CA GLN A 295 -12.45 5.35 2.16
C GLN A 295 -11.13 5.05 1.42
N PRO A 296 -11.11 4.08 0.48
CA PRO A 296 -9.91 3.76 -0.30
C PRO A 296 -9.34 4.93 -1.11
N ASP A 297 -10.18 5.89 -1.50
CA ASP A 297 -9.78 7.13 -2.18
C ASP A 297 -8.92 8.05 -1.28
N GLN A 298 -9.06 7.98 0.04
CA GLN A 298 -8.21 8.67 1.02
C GLN A 298 -6.79 8.06 1.09
N VAL A 299 -6.65 6.78 0.74
CA VAL A 299 -5.35 6.08 0.63
C VAL A 299 -4.64 6.38 -0.68
N LEU A 300 -5.43 6.44 -1.77
CA LEU A 300 -4.95 6.68 -3.13
C LEU A 300 -4.80 8.18 -3.48
N GLY A 301 -5.17 9.08 -2.57
CA GLY A 301 -4.98 10.54 -2.71
C GLY A 301 -6.03 11.24 -3.56
N VAL A 302 -7.20 10.63 -3.78
CA VAL A 302 -8.29 11.14 -4.62
C VAL A 302 -9.42 11.76 -3.79
N ALA A 303 -9.44 11.53 -2.47
CA ALA A 303 -10.47 12.06 -1.59
C ALA A 303 -10.42 13.59 -1.46
N ALA A 304 -11.59 14.21 -1.37
CA ALA A 304 -11.74 15.61 -0.98
C ALA A 304 -11.07 15.84 0.39
N ALA A 305 -10.33 16.93 0.53
CA ALA A 305 -9.67 17.28 1.78
C ALA A 305 -10.71 17.33 2.91
N PRO A 306 -10.42 16.74 4.10
CA PRO A 306 -11.32 16.80 5.23
C PRO A 306 -11.65 18.28 5.57
N PRO A 307 -12.85 18.56 6.13
CA PRO A 307 -13.31 19.92 6.41
C PRO A 307 -12.39 20.71 7.35
N ALA A 308 -11.47 20.04 8.04
CA ALA A 308 -10.36 20.65 8.78
C ALA A 308 -9.02 20.08 8.27
N LEU A 309 -8.12 20.97 7.85
CA LEU A 309 -6.75 20.62 7.50
C LEU A 309 -5.94 20.44 8.79
N HIS A 310 -5.89 19.22 9.31
CA HIS A 310 -5.01 18.88 10.42
C HIS A 310 -3.59 18.62 9.90
N LEU A 311 -2.64 19.44 10.33
CA LEU A 311 -1.22 19.22 10.10
C LEU A 311 -0.73 18.09 11.00
N GLU A 312 -0.88 16.85 10.53
CA GLU A 312 -0.29 15.66 11.14
C GLU A 312 1.17 15.49 10.69
N GLY A 313 1.99 14.78 11.48
CA GLY A 313 3.41 14.60 11.19
C GLY A 313 3.69 13.81 9.92
N LYS A 314 4.95 13.42 9.70
CA LYS A 314 5.26 12.42 8.66
C LYS A 314 4.37 11.21 8.94
N ARG A 315 3.45 10.87 8.02
CA ARG A 315 2.54 9.72 8.08
C ARG A 315 3.32 8.40 8.15
N ARG A 316 3.95 8.14 9.29
CA ARG A 316 4.64 6.92 9.68
C ARG A 316 3.92 6.46 10.94
N SER A 317 2.63 6.23 10.85
CA SER A 317 1.90 5.61 11.95
C SER A 317 2.24 4.13 11.99
N ALA A 318 2.38 3.58 13.19
CA ALA A 318 2.22 2.16 13.35
C ALA A 318 0.78 1.78 13.00
N THR A 319 0.55 0.54 12.63
CA THR A 319 -0.80 0.03 12.49
C THR A 319 -0.90 -1.30 13.21
N GLU A 320 -1.98 -1.46 13.95
CA GLU A 320 -2.27 -2.66 14.71
C GLU A 320 -3.67 -3.12 14.33
N VAL A 321 -3.81 -4.41 14.02
CA VAL A 321 -5.08 -5.02 13.63
C VAL A 321 -5.32 -6.19 14.56
N VAL A 322 -6.53 -6.26 15.09
CA VAL A 322 -7.01 -7.40 15.88
C VAL A 322 -8.30 -7.88 15.25
N ALA A 323 -8.41 -9.18 15.01
CA ALA A 323 -9.60 -9.79 14.46
C ALA A 323 -10.00 -11.05 15.24
N CYS A 324 -11.30 -11.32 15.30
CA CYS A 324 -11.86 -12.55 15.85
C CYS A 324 -13.00 -13.03 14.94
N VAL A 325 -12.85 -14.24 14.40
CA VAL A 325 -13.83 -14.90 13.53
C VAL A 325 -14.48 -16.05 14.30
N VAL A 326 -15.81 -16.06 14.31
CA VAL A 326 -16.63 -17.15 14.85
C VAL A 326 -17.55 -17.65 13.74
N GLY A 327 -17.54 -18.96 13.52
CA GLY A 327 -18.43 -19.62 12.57
C GLY A 327 -19.71 -20.13 13.24
N GLY A 328 -20.79 -20.19 12.46
CA GLY A 328 -22.07 -20.77 12.81
C GLY A 328 -22.82 -21.28 11.58
N ASN A 329 -24.09 -21.61 11.75
CA ASN A 329 -24.99 -22.04 10.68
C ASN A 329 -26.38 -21.42 10.87
N ARG A 330 -27.30 -21.67 9.94
CA ARG A 330 -28.66 -21.10 10.01
C ARG A 330 -29.44 -21.43 11.29
N ASP A 331 -29.22 -22.61 11.87
CA ASP A 331 -29.91 -23.05 13.08
C ASP A 331 -29.27 -22.47 14.36
N HIS A 332 -27.96 -22.26 14.32
CA HIS A 332 -27.14 -21.72 15.40
C HIS A 332 -26.23 -20.62 14.83
N PRO A 333 -26.78 -19.41 14.59
CA PRO A 333 -26.03 -18.32 14.01
C PRO A 333 -24.90 -17.88 14.95
N PRO A 334 -23.79 -17.38 14.41
CA PRO A 334 -22.69 -16.91 15.23
C PRO A 334 -23.10 -15.66 16.03
N ASP A 335 -22.75 -15.65 17.30
CA ASP A 335 -23.13 -14.62 18.27
C ASP A 335 -21.99 -13.63 18.54
N ALA A 336 -22.34 -12.34 18.65
CA ALA A 336 -21.40 -11.26 18.89
C ALA A 336 -20.85 -11.31 20.31
N ASP A 337 -21.67 -11.59 21.33
CA ASP A 337 -21.22 -11.63 22.72
C ASP A 337 -20.20 -12.75 22.95
N ARG A 338 -20.42 -13.89 22.29
CA ARG A 338 -19.44 -14.98 22.25
C ARG A 338 -18.13 -14.56 21.59
N ALA A 339 -18.18 -13.88 20.44
CA ALA A 339 -16.97 -13.40 19.77
C ALA A 339 -16.20 -12.37 20.62
N ILE A 340 -16.91 -11.46 21.29
CA ILE A 340 -16.31 -10.49 22.23
C ILE A 340 -15.64 -11.21 23.40
N THR A 341 -16.30 -12.24 23.95
CA THR A 341 -15.76 -13.01 25.07
C THR A 341 -14.50 -13.77 24.69
N ILE A 342 -14.47 -14.41 23.52
CA ILE A 342 -13.26 -15.06 22.98
C ILE A 342 -12.16 -14.02 22.76
N LEU A 343 -12.49 -12.88 22.16
CA LEU A 343 -11.51 -11.83 21.88
C LEU A 343 -10.86 -11.30 23.18
N LYS A 344 -11.66 -11.09 24.23
CA LYS A 344 -11.20 -10.62 25.54
C LYS A 344 -10.44 -11.69 26.34
N SER A 345 -10.71 -12.98 26.10
CA SER A 345 -9.95 -14.06 26.74
C SER A 345 -8.59 -14.25 26.07
N VAL A 346 -8.48 -14.00 24.76
CA VAL A 346 -7.23 -14.12 24.02
C VAL A 346 -6.34 -12.88 24.19
N PHE A 347 -6.89 -11.66 24.10
CA PHE A 347 -6.07 -10.46 24.09
C PHE A 347 -6.12 -9.67 25.40
N GLN A 348 -4.99 -9.02 25.72
CA GLN A 348 -4.89 -7.98 26.73
C GLN A 348 -4.32 -6.72 26.11
N TYR A 349 -4.80 -5.57 26.58
CA TYR A 349 -4.32 -4.26 26.17
C TYR A 349 -3.31 -3.72 27.20
N ASN A 350 -2.09 -3.44 26.75
CA ASN A 350 -0.98 -2.96 27.56
C ASN A 350 -0.58 -1.56 27.09
N SER A 351 -1.17 -0.53 27.70
CA SER A 351 -0.82 0.88 27.42
C SER A 351 0.55 1.29 27.98
N SER A 352 1.15 0.49 28.86
CA SER A 352 2.35 0.83 29.63
C SER A 352 3.68 0.45 28.96
N ARG A 353 3.67 -0.02 27.71
CA ARG A 353 4.89 -0.21 26.89
C ARG A 353 5.25 1.08 26.15
N GLU A 354 5.43 2.16 26.91
CA GLU A 354 6.07 3.41 26.44
C GLU A 354 7.60 3.27 26.45
#